data_AF-A0A388Q0A0-F1
#
_entry.id   AF-A0A388Q0A0-F1
#
_cell.length_a   1.000
_cell.length_b   1.000
_cell.length_c   1.000
_cell.angle_alpha   90.00
_cell.angle_beta   90.00
_cell.angle_gamma   90.00
#
_symmetry.space_group_name_H-M   'P 1'
#
loop_
_entity.id
_entity.type
_entity.pdbx_description
1 polymer ?
#
loop_
_entity_poly.entity_id
_entity_poly.type
_entity_poly.pdbx_seq_one_letter_code
_entity_poly.pdbx_strand_id
1 'polypeptide(L)'
;MNLEIKVPDIGDFKNVEIIEVLVKEGDQIKKNDPILTLESDKSSVEVPSPFDGKIASLKVKVGDKVSQGSLIATLSNGASSNISQEKSILPETEKIIQEAEKVLKKMNLKKKLLKRNQSKILKQKLNLKNLLIIRVNKIISAM
;
A
#
# COMPACT_ATOMS: atom_id res chain seq x y z
N MET A 1 1.19 18.11 -7.25
CA MET A 1 2.08 18.56 -8.35
C MET A 1 2.44 17.33 -9.14
N ASN A 2 2.36 17.40 -10.47
CA ASN A 2 2.67 16.26 -11.33
C ASN A 2 4.08 16.49 -11.90
N LEU A 3 4.94 15.47 -11.83
CA LEU A 3 6.27 15.49 -12.41
C LEU A 3 6.23 14.82 -13.78
N GLU A 4 6.83 15.44 -14.78
CA GLU A 4 6.91 14.86 -16.12
C GLU A 4 8.19 14.03 -16.26
N ILE A 5 8.05 12.80 -16.74
CA ILE A 5 9.18 11.94 -17.12
C ILE A 5 9.41 12.09 -18.61
N LYS A 6 10.65 12.40 -18.97
CA LYS A 6 11.09 12.54 -20.36
C LYS A 6 12.13 11.49 -20.71
N VAL A 7 12.23 11.17 -21.99
CA VAL A 7 13.30 10.29 -22.52
C VAL A 7 14.66 10.95 -22.20
N PRO A 8 15.59 10.22 -21.53
CA PRO A 8 16.92 10.72 -21.25
C PRO A 8 17.73 10.89 -22.53
N ASP A 9 18.96 11.37 -22.39
CA ASP A 9 19.89 11.37 -23.52
C ASP A 9 20.20 9.94 -23.96
N ILE A 10 19.74 9.60 -25.17
CA ILE A 10 19.98 8.30 -25.82
C ILE A 10 21.05 8.41 -26.91
N GLY A 11 21.74 9.55 -27.02
CA GLY A 11 22.67 9.86 -28.11
C GLY A 11 21.96 10.45 -29.34
N ASP A 12 22.59 10.33 -30.52
CA ASP A 12 22.11 10.94 -31.77
C ASP A 12 20.90 10.21 -32.43
N PHE A 13 20.29 9.25 -31.73
CA PHE A 13 19.18 8.46 -32.27
C PHE A 13 17.86 9.23 -32.18
N LYS A 14 17.14 9.28 -33.31
CA LYS A 14 15.82 9.91 -33.43
C LYS A 14 14.79 8.88 -33.85
N ASN A 15 13.57 8.99 -33.32
CA ASN A 15 12.44 8.11 -33.64
C ASN A 15 12.68 6.63 -33.32
N VAL A 16 13.17 6.38 -32.10
CA VAL A 16 13.43 5.05 -31.56
C VAL A 16 12.12 4.42 -31.10
N GLU A 17 11.93 3.13 -31.35
CA GLU A 17 10.68 2.42 -31.06
C GLU A 17 10.69 1.83 -29.64
N ILE A 18 9.54 1.87 -28.98
CA ILE A 18 9.33 1.23 -27.67
C ILE A 18 8.99 -0.24 -27.89
N ILE A 19 9.88 -1.14 -27.46
CA ILE A 19 9.65 -2.58 -27.57
C ILE A 19 8.92 -3.16 -26.36
N GLU A 20 9.09 -2.52 -25.20
CA GLU A 20 8.49 -3.00 -23.95
C GLU A 20 8.23 -1.84 -22.99
N VAL A 21 7.09 -1.90 -22.30
CA VAL A 21 6.74 -1.00 -21.21
C VAL A 21 6.62 -1.84 -19.94
N LEU A 22 7.49 -1.57 -18.96
CA LEU A 22 7.63 -2.35 -17.72
C LEU A 22 6.68 -1.87 -16.61
N VAL A 23 5.98 -0.76 -16.83
CA VAL A 23 5.17 -0.08 -15.82
C VAL A 23 3.76 0.24 -16.31
N LYS A 24 2.81 0.38 -15.39
CA LYS A 24 1.41 0.71 -15.70
C LYS A 24 0.94 1.95 -14.93
N GLU A 25 -0.16 2.52 -15.39
CA GLU A 25 -0.82 3.61 -14.67
C GLU A 25 -1.22 3.13 -13.27
N GLY A 26 -0.84 3.90 -12.25
CA GLY A 26 -1.04 3.55 -10.85
C GLY A 26 0.06 2.72 -10.21
N ASP A 27 1.11 2.31 -10.95
CA ASP A 27 2.25 1.64 -10.35
C ASP A 27 3.14 2.62 -9.58
N GLN A 28 3.79 2.10 -8.54
CA GLN A 28 4.75 2.84 -7.74
C GLN A 28 6.16 2.50 -8.19
N ILE A 29 6.92 3.51 -8.61
CA ILE A 29 8.28 3.36 -9.12
C ILE A 29 9.25 4.16 -8.25
N LYS A 30 10.49 3.68 -8.12
CA LYS A 30 11.57 4.39 -7.44
C LYS A 30 12.47 5.06 -8.46
N LYS A 31 13.27 6.01 -7.98
CA LYS A 31 14.35 6.59 -8.77
C LYS A 31 15.29 5.48 -9.26
N ASN A 32 15.67 5.56 -10.53
CA ASN A 32 16.48 4.60 -11.27
C ASN A 32 15.78 3.28 -11.66
N ASP A 33 14.51 3.07 -11.33
CA ASP A 33 13.79 1.88 -11.80
C ASP A 33 13.52 2.00 -13.32
N PRO A 34 13.71 0.92 -14.11
CA PRO A 34 13.47 0.94 -15.54
C PRO A 34 11.97 1.03 -15.84
N ILE A 35 11.59 1.99 -16.67
CA ILE A 35 10.20 2.29 -17.04
C ILE A 35 9.82 1.58 -18.33
N LEU A 36 10.70 1.65 -19.31
CA LEU A 36 10.49 1.10 -20.64
C LEU A 36 11.83 0.78 -21.28
N THR A 37 11.77 -0.04 -22.33
CA THR A 37 12.92 -0.43 -23.13
C THR A 37 12.74 0.08 -24.55
N LEU A 38 13.73 0.82 -25.02
CA LEU A 38 13.81 1.34 -26.38
C LEU A 38 14.73 0.46 -27.21
N GLU A 39 14.36 0.16 -28.45
CA GLU A 39 15.25 -0.53 -29.39
C GLU A 39 15.86 0.47 -30.38
N SER A 40 17.15 0.74 -30.21
CA SER A 40 17.93 1.51 -31.18
C SER A 40 18.65 0.59 -32.17
N ASP A 41 19.09 1.15 -33.30
CA ASP A 41 19.75 0.43 -34.42
C ASP A 41 20.95 -0.45 -34.00
N LYS A 42 21.56 -0.17 -32.84
CA LYS A 42 22.73 -0.91 -32.35
C LYS A 42 22.46 -1.76 -31.12
N SER A 43 21.43 -1.44 -30.32
CA SER A 43 21.19 -2.05 -29.00
C SER A 43 19.83 -1.63 -28.43
N SER A 44 19.33 -2.43 -27.49
CA SER A 44 18.24 -2.02 -26.61
C SER A 44 18.77 -1.16 -25.46
N VAL A 45 18.10 -0.05 -25.17
CA VAL A 45 18.45 0.90 -24.09
C VAL A 45 17.25 1.02 -23.15
N GLU A 46 17.48 0.76 -21.87
CA GLU A 46 16.47 0.94 -20.84
C GLU A 46 16.41 2.39 -20.38
N VAL A 47 15.20 2.91 -20.19
CA VAL A 47 14.98 4.26 -19.68
C VAL A 47 14.65 4.20 -18.19
N PRO A 48 15.56 4.64 -17.30
CA PRO A 48 15.32 4.69 -15.86
C PRO A 48 14.44 5.88 -15.46
N SER A 49 13.73 5.74 -14.34
CA SER A 49 12.94 6.83 -13.76
C SER A 49 13.83 7.90 -13.10
N PRO A 50 13.67 9.19 -13.43
CA PRO A 50 14.42 10.27 -12.79
C PRO A 50 13.97 10.57 -11.36
N PHE A 51 12.72 10.21 -11.01
CA PHE A 51 12.10 10.50 -9.72
C PHE A 51 11.36 9.26 -9.18
N ASP A 52 11.20 9.19 -7.87
CA ASP A 52 10.31 8.26 -7.21
C ASP A 52 8.86 8.82 -7.18
N GLY A 53 7.88 7.93 -7.28
CA GLY A 53 6.47 8.33 -7.22
C GLY A 53 5.51 7.30 -7.80
N LYS A 54 4.23 7.68 -7.87
CA LYS A 54 3.18 6.87 -8.48
C LYS A 54 2.87 7.36 -9.88
N ILE A 55 2.77 6.48 -10.85
CA ILE A 55 2.42 6.83 -12.24
C ILE A 55 0.98 7.33 -12.27
N ALA A 56 0.80 8.60 -12.62
CA ALA A 56 -0.51 9.22 -12.76
C ALA A 56 -1.14 8.91 -14.12
N SER A 57 -0.33 9.00 -15.19
CA SER A 57 -0.77 8.61 -16.54
C SER A 57 0.42 8.33 -17.45
N LEU A 58 0.27 7.36 -18.34
CA LEU A 58 1.25 6.93 -19.33
C LEU A 58 0.84 7.46 -20.72
N LYS A 59 1.73 8.18 -21.40
CA LYS A 59 1.43 8.78 -22.72
C LYS A 59 2.00 8.00 -23.91
N VAL A 60 2.65 6.87 -23.64
CA VAL A 60 3.32 6.04 -24.64
C VAL A 60 2.80 4.61 -24.60
N LYS A 61 2.94 3.89 -25.71
CA LYS A 61 2.59 2.48 -25.85
C LYS A 61 3.73 1.72 -26.54
N VAL A 62 3.68 0.39 -26.45
CA VAL A 62 4.56 -0.49 -27.22
C VAL A 62 4.31 -0.23 -28.72
N GLY A 63 5.39 -0.02 -29.48
CA GLY A 63 5.38 0.34 -30.90
C GLY A 63 5.39 1.85 -31.19
N ASP A 64 5.28 2.71 -30.17
CA ASP A 64 5.38 4.15 -30.39
C ASP A 64 6.84 4.59 -30.62
N LYS A 65 7.02 5.62 -31.44
CA LYS A 65 8.33 6.21 -31.73
C LYS A 65 8.56 7.45 -30.88
N VAL A 66 9.68 7.48 -30.16
CA VAL A 66 10.06 8.58 -29.27
C VAL A 66 11.48 9.07 -29.58
N SER A 67 11.75 10.31 -29.21
CA SER A 67 13.08 10.94 -29.29
C SER A 67 13.47 11.52 -27.93
N GLN A 68 14.74 11.89 -27.77
CA GLN A 68 15.23 12.58 -26.57
C GLN A 68 14.29 13.72 -26.15
N GLY A 69 13.96 13.79 -24.86
CA GLY A 69 13.08 14.83 -24.31
C GLY A 69 11.58 14.60 -24.53
N SER A 70 11.18 13.54 -25.25
CA SER A 70 9.76 13.20 -25.42
C SER A 70 9.12 12.83 -24.10
N LEU A 71 7.86 13.22 -23.90
CA LEU A 71 7.12 12.94 -22.68
C LEU A 71 6.66 11.48 -22.64
N ILE A 72 7.13 10.74 -21.64
CA ILE A 72 6.82 9.32 -21.45
C ILE A 72 5.58 9.17 -20.56
N ALA A 73 5.65 9.73 -19.36
CA ALA A 73 4.64 9.57 -18.33
C ALA A 73 4.63 10.76 -17.38
N THR A 74 3.57 10.84 -16.57
CA THR A 74 3.48 11.81 -15.47
C THR A 74 3.42 11.06 -14.14
N LEU A 75 4.20 11.51 -13.16
CA LEU A 75 4.16 11.02 -11.79
C LEU A 75 3.32 11.95 -10.93
N SER A 76 2.48 11.38 -10.09
CA SER A 76 1.83 12.09 -8.98
C SER A 76 2.72 11.94 -7.76
N ASN A 77 3.44 13.00 -7.40
CA ASN A 77 4.20 13.00 -6.15
C ASN A 77 3.24 13.32 -4.98
N GLY A 78 2.68 12.28 -4.38
CA GLY A 78 2.02 12.37 -3.07
C GLY A 78 3.11 12.25 -2.03
N ALA A 79 3.36 13.32 -1.28
CA ALA A 79 4.38 13.37 -0.23
C ALA A 79 4.32 12.11 0.66
N SER A 80 5.26 11.20 0.48
CA SER A 80 5.58 10.17 1.45
C SER A 80 7.09 10.13 1.63
N SER A 81 7.52 10.91 2.61
CA SER A 81 8.85 10.89 3.20
C SER A 81 9.30 9.47 3.58
N ASN A 82 10.54 9.14 3.18
CA ASN A 82 11.47 8.15 3.76
C ASN A 82 10.99 6.70 3.97
N ILE A 83 11.76 5.74 3.44
CA ILE A 83 12.60 4.81 4.23
C ILE A 83 13.61 4.14 3.28
N SER A 84 14.89 4.29 3.61
CA SER A 84 16.03 3.53 3.09
C SER A 84 15.78 2.03 3.22
N GLN A 85 16.02 1.24 2.16
CA GLN A 85 16.57 -0.11 2.30
C GLN A 85 17.03 -0.71 0.98
N GLU A 86 18.31 -1.07 1.01
CA GLU A 86 19.06 -1.86 0.07
C GLU A 86 18.61 -3.32 0.11
N LYS A 87 18.39 -3.89 -1.09
CA LYS A 87 18.51 -5.31 -1.49
C LYS A 87 17.62 -6.37 -0.81
N SER A 88 16.91 -7.10 -1.69
CA SER A 88 16.59 -8.54 -1.65
C SER A 88 15.10 -8.94 -1.55
N ILE A 89 14.66 -9.70 -2.58
CA ILE A 89 13.65 -10.78 -2.61
C ILE A 89 12.15 -10.43 -2.71
N LEU A 90 11.56 -10.79 -3.86
CA LEU A 90 10.20 -11.28 -4.16
C LEU A 90 8.92 -10.59 -3.62
N PRO A 91 7.81 -10.64 -4.39
CA PRO A 91 6.75 -9.62 -4.43
C PRO A 91 5.53 -9.94 -3.54
N GLU A 92 5.70 -10.06 -2.21
CA GLU A 92 4.55 -10.33 -1.30
C GLU A 92 4.45 -9.46 -0.03
N THR A 93 5.38 -8.55 0.21
CA THR A 93 5.50 -7.90 1.53
C THR A 93 4.50 -6.76 1.81
N GLU A 94 3.88 -6.14 0.80
CA GLU A 94 2.94 -5.02 1.03
C GLU A 94 1.55 -5.46 1.51
N LYS A 95 1.08 -6.64 1.12
CA LYS A 95 -0.17 -7.20 1.67
C LYS A 95 0.01 -7.69 3.11
N ILE A 96 1.18 -8.24 3.43
CA ILE A 96 1.47 -8.83 4.75
C ILE A 96 1.54 -7.75 5.85
N ILE A 97 2.09 -6.57 5.57
CA ILE A 97 2.19 -5.49 6.58
C ILE A 97 0.82 -4.86 6.87
N GLN A 98 -0.01 -4.61 5.84
CA GLN A 98 -1.36 -4.09 6.04
C GLN A 98 -2.28 -5.11 6.73
N GLU A 99 -2.11 -6.40 6.44
CA GLU A 99 -2.83 -7.47 7.12
C GLU A 99 -2.37 -7.62 8.58
N ALA A 100 -1.07 -7.49 8.87
CA ALA A 100 -0.55 -7.53 10.23
C ALA A 100 -1.11 -6.42 11.12
N GLU A 101 -1.18 -5.17 10.65
CA GLU A 101 -1.75 -4.05 11.43
C GLU A 101 -3.26 -4.22 11.64
N LYS A 102 -3.97 -4.69 10.62
CA LYS A 102 -5.42 -4.93 10.68
C LYS A 102 -5.74 -6.09 11.62
N VAL A 103 -4.92 -7.15 11.63
CA VAL A 103 -5.00 -8.27 12.58
C VAL A 103 -4.70 -7.78 14.00
N LEU A 104 -3.67 -6.96 14.20
CA LEU A 104 -3.31 -6.43 15.53
C LEU A 104 -4.43 -5.55 16.09
N LYS A 105 -5.01 -4.68 15.26
CA LYS A 105 -6.15 -3.82 15.65
C LYS A 105 -7.41 -4.64 15.95
N LYS A 106 -7.73 -5.65 15.11
CA LYS A 106 -8.89 -6.55 15.32
C LYS A 106 -8.72 -7.39 16.58
N MET A 107 -7.50 -7.84 16.88
CA MET A 107 -7.19 -8.62 18.08
C MET A 107 -7.34 -7.79 19.38
N ASN A 108 -6.94 -6.51 19.34
CA ASN A 108 -7.12 -5.59 20.47
C ASN A 108 -8.60 -5.20 20.69
N LEU A 109 -9.39 -5.02 19.62
CA LEU A 109 -10.84 -4.82 19.74
C LEU A 109 -11.56 -6.06 20.28
N LYS A 110 -11.20 -7.27 19.81
CA LYS A 110 -11.80 -8.52 20.27
C LYS A 110 -11.55 -8.77 21.76
N LYS A 111 -10.33 -8.49 22.25
CA LYS A 111 -10.00 -8.55 23.69
C LYS A 111 -10.81 -7.55 24.52
N LYS A 112 -11.03 -6.33 24.02
CA LYS A 112 -11.85 -5.29 24.70
C LYS A 112 -13.32 -5.67 24.81
N LEU A 113 -13.88 -6.28 23.75
CA LEU A 113 -15.26 -6.77 23.75
C LEU A 113 -15.46 -7.95 24.70
N LEU A 114 -14.52 -8.89 24.74
CA LEU A 114 -14.60 -10.06 25.62
C LEU A 114 -14.59 -9.67 27.10
N LYS A 115 -13.69 -8.74 27.51
CA LYS A 115 -13.68 -8.19 28.87
C LYS A 115 -15.00 -7.50 29.23
N ARG A 116 -15.56 -6.69 28.32
CA ARG A 116 -16.85 -6.03 28.54
C ARG A 116 -17.99 -7.03 28.74
N ASN A 117 -18.04 -8.10 27.96
CA ASN A 117 -19.07 -9.13 28.10
C ASN A 117 -18.93 -9.91 29.41
N GLN A 118 -17.71 -10.31 29.81
CA GLN A 118 -17.47 -10.96 31.10
C GLN A 118 -17.86 -10.06 32.28
N SER A 119 -17.54 -8.76 32.25
CA SER A 119 -17.93 -7.82 33.30
C SER A 119 -19.45 -7.64 33.41
N LYS A 120 -20.18 -7.63 32.28
CA LYS A 120 -21.65 -7.59 32.28
C LYS A 120 -22.25 -8.86 32.90
N ILE A 121 -21.73 -10.03 32.51
CA ILE A 121 -22.19 -11.32 33.05
C ILE A 121 -21.94 -11.41 34.55
N LEU A 122 -20.76 -10.98 35.04
CA LEU A 122 -20.46 -10.98 36.47
C LEU A 122 -21.39 -10.06 37.27
N LYS A 123 -21.62 -8.83 36.78
CA LYS A 123 -22.55 -7.88 37.42
C LYS A 123 -23.98 -8.43 37.48
N GLN A 124 -24.43 -9.09 36.42
CA GLN A 124 -25.76 -9.70 36.39
C GLN A 124 -25.89 -10.87 37.37
N LYS A 125 -24.89 -11.76 37.43
CA LYS A 125 -24.84 -12.86 38.42
C LYS A 125 -24.81 -12.33 39.86
N LEU A 126 -24.08 -11.25 40.12
CA LEU A 126 -24.02 -10.63 41.44
C LEU A 126 -25.38 -10.05 41.86
N ASN A 127 -26.07 -9.37 40.94
CA ASN A 127 -27.40 -8.81 41.20
C ASN A 127 -28.44 -9.92 41.49
N LEU A 128 -28.39 -11.02 40.74
CA LEU A 128 -29.24 -12.19 40.98
C LEU A 128 -28.98 -12.84 42.35
N LYS A 129 -27.70 -12.99 42.75
CA LYS A 129 -27.35 -13.49 44.09
C LYS A 129 -27.87 -12.56 45.19
N ASN A 130 -27.66 -11.26 45.04
CA ASN A 130 -28.15 -10.29 46.02
C ASN A 130 -29.68 -10.31 46.12
N LEU A 131 -30.39 -10.41 44.99
CA LEU A 131 -31.85 -10.53 44.97
C LEU A 131 -32.33 -11.81 45.67
N LEU A 132 -31.63 -12.92 45.47
CA LEU A 132 -31.95 -14.19 46.12
C LEU A 132 -31.70 -14.14 47.63
N ILE A 133 -30.59 -13.53 48.07
CA ILE A 133 -30.29 -13.28 49.48
C ILE A 133 -31.38 -12.41 50.12
N ILE A 134 -31.79 -11.33 49.45
CA ILE A 134 -32.89 -10.45 49.93
C ILE A 134 -34.19 -11.25 50.07
N ARG A 135 -34.53 -12.10 49.11
CA ARG A 135 -35.74 -12.93 49.17
C ARG A 135 -35.70 -13.95 50.29
N VAL A 136 -34.56 -14.62 50.51
CA VAL A 136 -34.38 -15.57 51.61
C VAL A 136 -34.50 -14.87 52.96
N ASN A 137 -33.85 -13.71 53.13
CA ASN A 137 -33.95 -12.94 54.38
C ASN A 137 -35.37 -12.43 54.65
N LYS A 138 -36.12 -12.07 53.60
CA LYS A 138 -37.53 -11.66 53.73
C LYS A 138 -38.44 -12.81 54.20
N ILE A 139 -38.15 -14.04 53.78
CA ILE A 139 -38.90 -15.23 54.23
C ILE A 139 -38.59 -15.52 55.70
N ILE A 140 -37.31 -15.47 56.10
CA ILE A 140 -36.89 -15.70 57.49
C ILE A 140 -37.52 -14.66 58.44
N SER A 141 -37.64 -13.41 58.02
CA SER A 141 -38.23 -12.34 58.84
C SER A 141 -39.76 -12.41 58.96
N ALA A 142 -40.44 -13.24 58.17
CA ALA A 142 -41.90 -13.36 58.14
C ALA A 142 -42.43 -14.60 58.88
N MET A 143 -41.53 -15.45 59.39
CA MET A 143 -41.81 -16.59 60.27
C MET A 143 -41.55 -16.19 61.72
#